data_AF-A0A5R8L642-F1
#
_entry.id   AF-A0A5R8L642-F1
#
_cell.length_a   1.000
_cell.length_b   1.000
_cell.length_c   1.000
_cell.angle_alpha   90.00
_cell.angle_beta   90.00
_cell.angle_gamma   90.00
#
_symmetry.space_group_name_H-M   'P 1'
#
loop_
_entity.id
_entity.type
_entity.pdbx_description
1 polymer ?
#
loop_
_entity_poly.entity_id
_entity_poly.type
_entity_poly.pdbx_seq_one_letter_code
_entity_poly.pdbx_strand_id
1 'polypeptide(L)'
;MTDTPRPAGVTPPVAVVFATVSFLALAIGGLGVASLLFDADVIPVRGLGPLPGVAGMLLALAGFAGVLLWGLRAVPPGFLTAVPCAIAAYVGEILGIALGAAVTGGDIARGLAAAGAVALGWPGAVIALAGLLAGAFGVLLARSRGEGPRWRWERDEEDR
;
A
#
# COMPACT_ATOMS: atom_id res chain seq x y z
N MET A 1 -36.35 -9.10 22.33
CA MET A 1 -34.98 -8.70 21.96
C MET A 1 -34.66 -9.37 20.63
N THR A 2 -34.96 -8.69 19.52
CA THR A 2 -34.56 -9.15 18.19
C THR A 2 -33.08 -8.87 18.02
N ASP A 3 -32.28 -9.93 18.04
CA ASP A 3 -30.83 -9.90 17.86
C ASP A 3 -30.56 -9.64 16.37
N THR A 4 -30.79 -8.41 15.93
CA THR A 4 -30.57 -8.01 14.54
C THR A 4 -29.07 -8.13 14.27
N PRO A 5 -28.61 -8.97 13.31
CA PRO A 5 -27.20 -9.14 13.05
C PRO A 5 -26.59 -7.77 12.74
N ARG A 6 -25.65 -7.29 13.57
CA ARG A 6 -24.95 -6.03 13.30
C ARG A 6 -24.32 -6.10 11.91
N PRO A 7 -24.37 -5.02 11.11
CA PRO A 7 -23.71 -4.98 9.81
C PRO A 7 -22.24 -5.38 9.97
N ALA A 8 -21.86 -6.47 9.30
CA ALA A 8 -20.47 -6.85 9.18
C ALA A 8 -19.74 -5.75 8.39
N GLY A 9 -18.54 -5.37 8.83
CA GLY A 9 -17.69 -4.46 8.06
C GLY A 9 -17.33 -5.04 6.69
N VAL A 10 -16.59 -4.28 5.88
CA VAL A 10 -16.13 -4.76 4.57
C VAL A 10 -15.35 -6.06 4.75
N THR A 11 -15.64 -7.07 3.93
CA THR A 11 -14.96 -8.36 4.03
C THR A 11 -13.45 -8.18 3.83
N PRO A 12 -12.60 -8.94 4.55
CA PRO A 12 -11.15 -8.75 4.48
C PRO A 12 -10.57 -8.73 3.05
N PRO A 13 -10.99 -9.60 2.12
CA PRO A 13 -10.48 -9.56 0.74
C PRO A 13 -10.82 -8.25 0.02
N VAL A 14 -12.04 -7.74 0.19
CA VAL A 14 -12.47 -6.48 -0.44
C VAL A 14 -11.71 -5.29 0.15
N ALA A 15 -11.51 -5.27 1.48
CA ALA A 15 -10.70 -4.25 2.13
C ALA A 15 -9.25 -4.25 1.61
N VAL A 16 -8.66 -5.43 1.38
CA VAL A 16 -7.32 -5.56 0.77
C VAL A 16 -7.29 -4.96 -0.63
N VAL A 17 -8.28 -5.24 -1.48
CA VAL A 17 -8.33 -4.68 -2.84
C VAL A 17 -8.35 -3.14 -2.80
N PHE A 18 -9.27 -2.54 -2.04
CA PHE A 18 -9.35 -1.09 -1.93
C PHE A 18 -8.08 -0.45 -1.34
N ALA A 19 -7.52 -1.06 -0.30
CA ALA A 19 -6.26 -0.60 0.29
C ALA A 19 -5.10 -0.72 -0.69
N THR A 20 -5.04 -1.78 -1.49
CA THR A 20 -3.99 -2.03 -2.50
C THR A 20 -4.06 -1.00 -3.62
N VAL A 21 -5.26 -0.68 -4.11
CA VAL A 21 -5.46 0.40 -5.10
C VAL A 21 -5.06 1.76 -4.51
N SER A 22 -5.46 2.03 -3.27
CA SER A 22 -5.11 3.26 -2.56
C SER A 22 -3.59 3.39 -2.36
N PHE A 23 -2.92 2.29 -1.99
CA PHE A 23 -1.46 2.23 -1.90
C PHE A 23 -0.80 2.56 -3.24
N LEU A 24 -1.24 1.93 -4.33
CA LEU A 24 -0.68 2.17 -5.66
C LEU A 24 -0.89 3.62 -6.10
N ALA A 25 -2.07 4.19 -5.86
CA ALA A 25 -2.37 5.58 -6.18
C ALA A 25 -1.50 6.56 -5.38
N LEU A 26 -1.38 6.34 -4.06
CA LEU A 26 -0.55 7.17 -3.17
C LEU A 26 0.94 7.03 -3.51
N ALA A 27 1.41 5.83 -3.83
CA ALA A 27 2.78 5.57 -4.22
C ALA A 27 3.13 6.29 -5.53
N ILE A 28 2.38 6.04 -6.61
CA ILE A 28 2.65 6.64 -7.92
C ILE A 28 2.46 8.16 -7.87
N GLY A 29 1.35 8.63 -7.30
CA GLY A 29 1.07 10.07 -7.17
C GLY A 29 2.08 10.78 -6.27
N GLY A 30 2.42 10.18 -5.13
CA GLY A 30 3.41 10.72 -4.19
C GLY A 30 4.81 10.77 -4.78
N LEU A 31 5.24 9.70 -5.47
CA LEU A 31 6.52 9.67 -6.16
C LEU A 31 6.58 10.72 -7.27
N GLY A 32 5.52 10.87 -8.06
CA GLY A 32 5.44 11.89 -9.11
C GLY A 32 5.50 13.32 -8.55
N VAL A 33 4.70 13.63 -7.53
CA VAL A 33 4.71 14.96 -6.89
C VAL A 33 6.07 15.25 -6.24
N ALA A 34 6.63 14.30 -5.50
CA ALA A 34 7.92 14.49 -4.85
C ALA A 34 9.08 14.59 -5.85
N SER A 35 9.03 13.86 -6.98
CA SER A 35 10.00 14.02 -8.07
C SER A 35 9.98 15.44 -8.63
N LEU A 36 8.80 16.04 -8.85
CA LEU A 36 8.67 17.43 -9.30
C LEU A 36 9.17 18.42 -8.24
N LEU A 37 8.93 18.15 -6.96
CA LEU A 37 9.35 19.02 -5.87
C LEU A 37 10.87 19.01 -5.65
N PHE A 38 11.49 17.84 -5.76
CA PHE A 38 12.93 17.65 -5.56
C PHE A 38 13.75 17.81 -6.84
N ASP A 39 13.09 17.99 -7.99
CA ASP A 39 13.72 18.03 -9.33
C ASP A 39 14.69 16.84 -9.53
N ALA A 40 14.24 15.65 -9.12
CA ALA A 40 15.06 14.45 -9.04
C ALA A 40 14.31 13.22 -9.55
N ASP A 41 15.04 12.38 -10.27
CA ASP A 41 14.55 11.07 -10.71
C ASP A 41 14.36 10.14 -9.51
N VAL A 42 13.27 9.34 -9.54
CA VAL A 42 13.00 8.30 -8.53
C VAL A 42 14.15 7.29 -8.47
N ILE A 43 14.69 6.92 -9.63
CA ILE A 43 15.89 6.08 -9.76
C ILE A 43 16.95 6.91 -10.47
N PRO A 44 17.93 7.50 -9.75
CA PRO A 44 18.92 8.42 -10.33
C PRO A 44 19.99 7.71 -11.18
N VAL A 45 19.92 6.38 -11.30
CA VAL A 45 20.92 5.57 -12.01
C VAL A 45 20.53 5.42 -13.48
N ARG A 46 21.33 6.03 -14.36
CA ARG A 46 21.12 5.99 -15.81
C ARG A 46 21.42 4.61 -16.40
N GLY A 47 20.63 4.21 -17.40
CA GLY A 47 20.87 3.02 -18.21
C GLY A 47 20.31 1.70 -17.66
N LEU A 48 19.53 1.72 -16.58
CA LEU A 48 18.87 0.53 -16.01
C LEU A 48 17.50 0.20 -16.65
N GLY A 49 16.98 1.08 -17.51
CA GLY A 49 15.65 0.93 -18.09
C GLY A 49 14.53 0.96 -17.04
N PRO A 50 13.27 0.70 -17.44
CA PRO A 50 12.12 0.78 -16.54
C PRO A 50 11.94 -0.46 -15.65
N LEU A 51 12.56 -1.60 -16.01
CA LEU A 51 12.31 -2.90 -15.39
C LEU A 51 12.55 -2.95 -13.87
N PRO A 52 13.63 -2.36 -13.32
CA PRO A 52 13.85 -2.37 -11.87
C PRO A 52 12.75 -1.64 -11.10
N GLY A 53 12.28 -0.50 -11.59
CA GLY A 53 11.18 0.24 -10.97
C GLY A 53 9.86 -0.55 -10.99
N VAL A 54 9.55 -1.19 -12.12
CA VAL A 54 8.36 -2.05 -12.26
C VAL A 54 8.44 -3.24 -11.30
N ALA A 55 9.58 -3.94 -11.26
CA ALA A 55 9.79 -5.07 -10.36
C ALA A 55 9.71 -4.66 -8.88
N GLY A 56 10.29 -3.51 -8.54
CA GLY A 56 10.15 -2.86 -7.23
C GLY A 56 8.70 -2.67 -6.84
N MET A 57 7.93 -1.98 -7.69
CA MET A 57 6.53 -1.68 -7.39
C MET A 57 5.67 -2.94 -7.26
N LEU A 58 5.89 -3.96 -8.11
CA LEU A 58 5.16 -5.22 -8.05
C LEU A 58 5.44 -6.00 -6.76
N LEU A 59 6.70 -6.07 -6.33
CA LEU A 59 7.04 -6.73 -5.07
C LEU A 59 6.56 -5.94 -3.85
N ALA A 60 6.63 -4.61 -3.87
CA ALA A 60 6.03 -3.76 -2.84
C ALA A 60 4.53 -4.01 -2.71
N LEU A 61 3.82 -4.04 -3.85
CA LEU A 61 2.38 -4.30 -3.93
C LEU A 61 2.02 -5.67 -3.35
N ALA A 62 2.74 -6.71 -3.77
CA ALA A 62 2.51 -8.08 -3.32
C ALA A 62 2.81 -8.24 -1.82
N GLY A 63 3.91 -7.67 -1.34
CA GLY A 63 4.27 -7.67 0.07
C GLY A 63 3.23 -6.95 0.94
N PHE A 64 2.83 -5.75 0.52
CA PHE A 64 1.77 -4.98 1.18
C PHE A 64 0.45 -5.77 1.27
N ALA A 65 -0.04 -6.28 0.13
CA ALA A 65 -1.32 -6.99 0.06
C ALA A 65 -1.28 -8.29 0.88
N GLY A 66 -0.18 -9.05 0.82
CA GLY A 66 0.01 -10.27 1.58
C GLY A 66 0.00 -10.03 3.10
N VAL A 67 0.73 -9.02 3.56
CA VAL A 67 0.78 -8.68 5.00
C VAL A 67 -0.55 -8.12 5.49
N LEU A 68 -1.23 -7.29 4.68
CA LEU A 68 -2.55 -6.78 5.06
C LEU A 68 -3.57 -7.93 5.15
N LEU A 69 -3.60 -8.82 4.15
CA LEU A 69 -4.49 -9.98 4.16
C LEU A 69 -4.24 -10.87 5.38
N TRP A 70 -2.98 -11.07 5.77
CA TRP A 70 -2.63 -11.79 6.98
C TRP A 70 -3.08 -11.04 8.25
N GLY A 71 -2.80 -9.75 8.36
CA GLY A 71 -3.12 -8.96 9.54
C GLY A 71 -4.62 -8.76 9.77
N LEU A 72 -5.42 -8.75 8.70
CA LEU A 72 -6.88 -8.70 8.79
C LEU A 72 -7.52 -10.00 9.30
N ARG A 73 -6.75 -11.09 9.47
CA ARG A 73 -7.24 -12.32 10.11
C ARG A 73 -7.37 -12.21 11.62
N ALA A 74 -6.72 -11.21 12.24
CA ALA A 74 -6.84 -10.98 13.68
C ALA A 74 -8.25 -10.46 14.04
N VAL A 75 -8.77 -10.84 15.20
CA VAL A 75 -10.10 -10.44 15.68
C VAL A 75 -9.99 -9.72 17.04
N PRO A 76 -10.23 -8.40 17.11
CA PRO A 76 -10.41 -7.47 15.99
C PRO A 76 -9.08 -7.13 15.29
N PRO A 77 -9.09 -6.78 13.99
CA PRO A 77 -7.87 -6.39 13.27
C PRO A 77 -7.31 -5.08 13.85
N GLY A 78 -6.01 -4.96 14.11
CA GLY A 78 -5.41 -3.79 14.77
C GLY A 78 -4.91 -2.72 13.80
N PHE A 79 -4.98 -1.42 14.14
CA PHE A 79 -4.35 -0.37 13.31
C PHE A 79 -2.82 -0.50 13.23
N LEU A 80 -2.21 -1.16 14.23
CA LEU A 80 -0.79 -1.49 14.19
C LEU A 80 -0.41 -2.45 13.05
N THR A 81 -1.37 -3.12 12.40
CA THR A 81 -1.15 -3.89 11.17
C THR A 81 -0.63 -3.02 10.02
N ALA A 82 -0.88 -1.71 10.03
CA ALA A 82 -0.35 -0.79 9.04
C ALA A 82 1.19 -0.71 9.06
N VAL A 83 1.83 -0.90 10.21
CA VAL A 83 3.29 -0.85 10.37
C VAL A 83 4.00 -1.96 9.58
N PRO A 84 3.69 -3.26 9.77
CA PRO A 84 4.29 -4.31 8.96
C PRO A 84 3.90 -4.21 7.48
N CYS A 85 2.74 -3.64 7.12
CA CYS A 85 2.40 -3.34 5.73
C CYS A 85 3.37 -2.32 5.10
N ALA A 86 3.67 -1.23 5.82
CA ALA A 86 4.63 -0.22 5.38
C ALA A 86 6.04 -0.81 5.23
N ILE A 87 6.47 -1.62 6.21
CA ILE A 87 7.78 -2.30 6.16
C ILE A 87 7.83 -3.26 4.96
N ALA A 88 6.78 -4.05 4.72
CA ALA A 88 6.72 -4.99 3.60
C ALA A 88 6.72 -4.29 2.25
N ALA A 89 6.02 -3.16 2.11
CA ALA A 89 6.05 -2.35 0.91
C ALA A 89 7.45 -1.81 0.63
N TYR A 90 8.09 -1.20 1.63
CA TYR A 90 9.43 -0.64 1.54
C TYR A 90 10.50 -1.70 1.22
N VAL A 91 10.51 -2.82 1.96
CA VAL A 91 11.44 -3.93 1.70
C VAL A 91 11.17 -4.57 0.35
N GLY A 92 9.89 -4.73 -0.01
CA GLY A 92 9.47 -5.27 -1.31
C GLY A 92 9.97 -4.42 -2.47
N GLU A 93 9.90 -3.10 -2.36
CA GLU A 93 10.43 -2.18 -3.37
C GLU A 93 11.94 -2.36 -3.56
N ILE A 94 12.70 -2.32 -2.47
CA ILE A 94 14.17 -2.43 -2.51
C ILE A 94 14.60 -3.77 -3.12
N LEU A 95 13.99 -4.87 -2.66
CA LEU A 95 14.26 -6.20 -3.18
C LEU A 95 13.86 -6.31 -4.66
N GLY A 96 12.74 -5.71 -5.06
CA GLY A 96 12.27 -5.74 -6.43
C GLY A 96 13.14 -4.94 -7.38
N ILE A 97 13.67 -3.80 -6.95
CA ILE A 97 14.66 -3.03 -7.72
C ILE A 97 15.94 -3.86 -7.89
N ALA A 98 16.46 -4.45 -6.82
CA ALA A 98 17.67 -5.28 -6.88
C ALA A 98 17.48 -6.50 -7.82
N LEU A 99 16.34 -7.21 -7.69
CA LEU A 99 16.00 -8.34 -8.53
C LEU A 99 15.76 -7.94 -9.99
N GLY A 100 15.02 -6.86 -10.23
CA GLY A 100 14.76 -6.36 -11.57
C GLY A 100 16.04 -5.95 -12.28
N ALA A 101 16.98 -5.32 -11.56
CA ALA A 101 18.30 -5.00 -12.11
C ALA A 101 19.13 -6.25 -12.41
N ALA A 102 19.11 -7.26 -11.53
CA ALA A 102 19.81 -8.52 -11.74
C ALA A 102 19.29 -9.27 -13.00
N VAL A 103 17.98 -9.28 -13.21
CA VAL A 103 17.34 -9.93 -14.38
C VAL A 103 17.68 -9.21 -15.68
N THR A 104 17.88 -7.89 -15.66
CA THR A 104 18.26 -7.14 -16.86
C THR A 104 19.69 -7.38 -17.35
N GLY A 105 20.50 -8.18 -16.63
CA GLY A 105 21.89 -8.47 -17.01
C GLY A 105 22.83 -7.25 -16.94
N GLY A 106 22.36 -6.16 -16.32
CA GLY A 106 23.15 -4.96 -16.06
C GLY A 106 24.19 -5.20 -14.97
N ASP A 107 25.18 -4.30 -14.91
CA ASP A 107 26.17 -4.27 -13.84
C ASP A 107 25.48 -4.33 -12.47
N ILE A 108 25.69 -5.42 -11.72
CA ILE A 108 25.08 -5.68 -10.41
C ILE A 108 25.35 -4.51 -9.45
N ALA A 109 26.50 -3.84 -9.59
CA ALA A 109 26.84 -2.67 -8.80
C ALA A 109 25.86 -1.51 -9.04
N ARG A 110 25.39 -1.31 -10.29
CA ARG A 110 24.38 -0.29 -10.63
C ARG A 110 23.01 -0.64 -10.06
N GLY A 111 22.63 -1.91 -10.09
CA GLY A 111 21.39 -2.39 -9.48
C GLY A 111 21.37 -2.18 -7.97
N LEU A 112 22.46 -2.53 -7.29
CA LEU A 112 22.61 -2.28 -5.85
C LEU A 112 22.68 -0.80 -5.51
N ALA A 113 23.34 0.02 -6.33
CA ALA A 113 23.36 1.47 -6.16
C ALA A 113 21.96 2.07 -6.30
N ALA A 114 21.16 1.62 -7.28
CA ALA A 114 19.77 2.06 -7.43
C ALA A 114 18.91 1.66 -6.23
N ALA A 115 19.00 0.40 -5.80
CA ALA A 115 18.29 -0.08 -4.61
C ALA A 115 18.71 0.70 -3.35
N GLY A 116 20.00 0.99 -3.18
CA GLY A 116 20.52 1.78 -2.07
C GLY A 116 20.06 3.25 -2.10
N ALA A 117 20.01 3.86 -3.29
CA ALA A 117 19.51 5.22 -3.46
C ALA A 117 18.03 5.35 -3.10
N VAL A 118 17.21 4.34 -3.47
CA VAL A 118 15.79 4.30 -3.07
C VAL A 118 15.64 4.01 -1.58
N ALA A 119 16.40 3.07 -1.04
CA ALA A 119 16.36 2.70 0.38
C ALA A 119 16.71 3.88 1.30
N LEU A 120 17.77 4.62 0.99
CA LEU A 120 18.26 5.72 1.83
C LEU A 120 17.68 7.08 1.43
N GLY A 121 16.94 7.13 0.33
CA GLY A 121 16.43 8.36 -0.24
C GLY A 121 14.97 8.64 0.09
N TRP A 122 14.49 9.76 -0.45
CA TRP A 122 13.08 10.15 -0.36
C TRP A 122 12.11 9.15 -1.01
N PRO A 123 12.44 8.37 -2.07
CA PRO A 123 11.47 7.44 -2.67
C PRO A 123 11.00 6.37 -1.70
N GLY A 124 11.93 5.74 -0.97
CA GLY A 124 11.59 4.73 0.04
C GLY A 124 10.71 5.29 1.16
N ALA A 125 10.93 6.55 1.56
CA ALA A 125 10.08 7.22 2.55
C ALA A 125 8.64 7.42 2.03
N VAL A 126 8.47 7.78 0.76
CA VAL A 126 7.15 7.91 0.11
C VAL A 126 6.43 6.57 0.08
N ILE A 127 7.11 5.49 -0.32
CA ILE A 127 6.50 4.14 -0.35
C ILE A 127 6.12 3.65 1.04
N ALA A 128 6.99 3.85 2.04
CA ALA A 128 6.69 3.49 3.42
C ALA A 128 5.47 4.27 3.95
N LEU A 129 5.39 5.58 3.69
CA LEU A 129 4.25 6.40 4.11
C LEU A 129 2.96 6.00 3.39
N ALA A 130 3.02 5.76 2.08
CA ALA A 130 1.89 5.28 1.29
C ALA A 130 1.37 3.94 1.84
N GLY A 131 2.27 3.00 2.13
CA GLY A 131 1.94 1.70 2.72
C GLY A 131 1.32 1.83 4.12
N LEU A 132 1.81 2.75 4.95
CA LEU A 132 1.26 3.01 6.27
C LEU A 132 -0.18 3.55 6.19
N LEU A 133 -0.40 4.58 5.36
CA LEU A 133 -1.72 5.21 5.20
C LEU A 133 -2.73 4.24 4.58
N ALA A 134 -2.33 3.52 3.54
CA ALA A 134 -3.18 2.53 2.88
C ALA A 134 -3.48 1.33 3.78
N GLY A 135 -2.52 0.88 4.58
CA GLY A 135 -2.72 -0.19 5.57
C GLY A 135 -3.71 0.23 6.66
N ALA A 136 -3.57 1.45 7.19
CA ALA A 136 -4.51 2.01 8.16
C ALA A 136 -5.92 2.15 7.56
N PHE A 137 -6.02 2.57 6.30
CA PHE A 137 -7.27 2.62 5.56
C PHE A 137 -7.91 1.23 5.35
N GLY A 138 -7.13 0.21 5.02
CA GLY A 138 -7.62 -1.17 4.92
C GLY A 138 -8.18 -1.70 6.24
N VAL A 139 -7.50 -1.43 7.35
CA VAL A 139 -8.00 -1.77 8.70
C VAL A 139 -9.27 -0.99 9.03
N LEU A 140 -9.33 0.31 8.67
CA LEU A 140 -10.52 1.13 8.84
C LEU A 140 -11.73 0.53 8.10
N LEU A 141 -11.57 0.11 6.84
CA LEU A 141 -12.63 -0.52 6.04
C LEU A 141 -13.12 -1.84 6.67
N ALA A 142 -12.19 -2.68 7.14
CA ALA A 142 -12.54 -3.93 7.80
C ALA A 142 -13.25 -3.71 9.14
N ARG A 143 -12.95 -2.60 9.82
CA ARG A 143 -13.58 -2.20 11.09
C ARG A 143 -14.88 -1.43 10.91
N SER A 144 -15.08 -0.73 9.79
CA SER A 144 -16.20 0.18 9.61
C SER A 144 -17.51 -0.60 9.59
N ARG A 145 -18.27 -0.51 10.68
CA ARG A 145 -19.64 -1.00 10.78
C ARG A 145 -20.58 0.09 10.27
N GLY A 146 -20.50 0.36 8.97
CA GLY A 146 -21.48 1.21 8.31
C GLY A 146 -22.79 0.45 8.22
N GLU A 147 -23.87 1.04 8.72
CA GLU A 147 -25.18 0.70 8.18
C GLU A 147 -25.16 1.08 6.69
N GLY A 148 -25.84 0.29 5.85
CA GLY A 148 -25.97 0.64 4.43
C GLY A 148 -26.46 2.08 4.30
N PRO A 149 -26.02 2.85 3.29
CA PRO A 149 -26.41 4.24 3.14
C PRO A 149 -27.94 4.36 3.15
N ARG A 150 -28.50 4.84 4.27
CA ARG A 150 -29.94 5.01 4.46
C ARG A 150 -30.33 6.40 4.00
N TRP A 151 -31.19 6.47 3.01
CA TRP A 151 -31.71 7.75 2.56
C TRP A 151 -32.68 8.34 3.58
N ARG A 152 -32.85 9.67 3.56
CA ARG A 152 -33.74 10.35 4.52
C ARG A 152 -35.18 9.84 4.49
N TRP A 153 -35.64 9.32 3.35
CA TRP A 153 -36.99 8.77 3.17
C TRP A 153 -37.10 7.28 3.56
N GLU A 154 -35.99 6.58 3.84
CA GLU A 154 -35.96 5.18 4.31
C GLU A 154 -35.94 5.08 5.83
N ARG A 155 -36.03 6.21 6.54
CA ARG A 155 -36.19 6.24 7.99
C ARG A 155 -37.67 6.28 8.29
N ASP A 156 -38.15 5.30 9.03
CA ASP A 156 -39.52 5.28 9.51
C ASP A 156 -39.77 6.50 10.40
N GLU A 157 -41.00 7.03 10.37
CA GLU A 157 -41.37 8.24 11.14
C GLU A 157 -41.22 8.04 12.66
N GLU A 158 -41.12 6.79 13.13
CA GLU A 158 -40.86 6.42 14.52
C GLU A 158 -39.40 6.69 14.98
N ASP A 159 -38.46 6.85 14.05
CA ASP A 159 -37.04 7.16 14.33
C ASP A 159 -36.76 8.70 14.44
N ARG A 160 -37.80 9.54 14.46
CA ARG A 160 -37.69 11.02 14.40
C ARG A 160 -37.89 11.72 15.74
#